data_AF-A0A8T0A1L6-F1
#
_entry.id   AF-A0A8T0A1L6-F1
#
_cell.length_a   1.000
_cell.length_b   1.000
_cell.length_c   1.000
_cell.angle_alpha   90.00
_cell.angle_beta   90.00
_cell.angle_gamma   90.00
#
_symmetry.space_group_name_H-M   'P 1'
#
loop_
_entity.id
_entity.type
_entity.pdbx_description
1 polymer ?
#
loop_
_entity_poly.entity_id
_entity_poly.type
_entity_poly.pdbx_seq_one_letter_code
_entity_poly.pdbx_strand_id
1 'polypeptide(L)'
;MEIEPNGDFTYKVDASGFRPEELTVEVQGNEVVISGEHREKNQGESVHRQFVRRVYIPEGIKKESVKCDMDNNGRLCVSAKQNVEGKRTIPIDFKPVNTATITTGGQQTTQTK
;
A
#
# COMPACT_ATOMS: atom_id res chain seq x y z
N MET A 1 -8.71 6.17 -2.89
CA MET A 1 -7.56 5.44 -2.32
C MET A 1 -6.41 5.69 -3.26
N GLU A 2 -5.29 6.11 -2.72
CA GLU A 2 -4.09 6.47 -3.47
C GLU A 2 -2.91 5.75 -2.81
N ILE A 3 -2.03 5.17 -3.64
CA ILE A 3 -0.74 4.63 -3.21
C ILE A 3 0.33 5.54 -3.78
N GLU A 4 1.12 6.15 -2.90
CA GLU A 4 2.19 7.06 -3.28
C GLU A 4 3.37 6.27 -3.90
N PRO A 5 4.28 6.93 -4.66
CA PRO A 5 5.44 6.24 -5.26
C PRO A 5 6.38 5.58 -4.24
N ASN A 6 6.38 6.06 -3.00
CA ASN A 6 7.11 5.47 -1.87
C ASN A 6 6.40 4.24 -1.26
N GLY A 7 5.21 3.89 -1.77
CA GLY A 7 4.36 2.79 -1.31
C GLY A 7 3.43 3.14 -0.15
N ASP A 8 3.41 4.39 0.32
CA ASP A 8 2.53 4.83 1.38
C ASP A 8 1.07 4.85 0.91
N PHE A 9 0.17 4.56 1.84
CA PHE A 9 -1.26 4.51 1.62
C PHE A 9 -1.91 5.82 2.07
N THR A 10 -2.82 6.35 1.24
CA THR A 10 -3.67 7.50 1.59
C THR A 10 -5.12 7.28 1.13
N TYR A 11 -6.07 7.64 2.00
CA TYR A 11 -7.49 7.67 1.71
C TYR A 11 -8.12 8.97 2.20
N LYS A 12 -8.86 9.66 1.34
CA LYS A 12 -9.54 10.92 1.66
C LYS A 12 -11.05 10.74 1.57
N VAL A 13 -11.78 11.31 2.53
CA VAL A 13 -13.24 11.35 2.55
C VAL A 13 -13.72 12.75 2.91
N ASP A 14 -14.78 13.20 2.26
CA ASP A 14 -15.46 14.43 2.65
C ASP A 14 -16.25 14.20 3.94
N ALA A 15 -15.90 14.93 4.98
CA ALA A 15 -16.54 14.89 6.28
C ALA A 15 -16.93 16.31 6.75
N SER A 16 -17.10 17.25 5.82
CA SER A 16 -17.41 18.67 6.09
C SER A 16 -18.72 18.91 6.84
N GLY A 17 -19.63 17.92 6.84
CA GLY A 17 -20.89 17.95 7.59
C GLY A 17 -20.80 17.50 9.05
N PHE A 18 -19.60 17.23 9.56
CA PHE A 18 -19.35 16.67 10.89
C PHE A 18 -18.26 17.46 11.61
N ARG A 19 -18.39 17.61 12.92
CA ARG A 19 -17.28 18.10 13.77
C ARG A 19 -16.27 16.97 14.00
N PRO A 20 -14.97 17.27 14.19
CA PRO A 20 -13.95 16.23 14.42
C PRO A 20 -14.31 15.24 15.53
N GLU A 21 -14.92 15.72 16.62
CA GLU A 21 -15.37 14.91 17.76
C GLU A 21 -16.59 14.02 17.46
N GLU A 22 -17.27 14.23 16.33
CA GLU A 22 -18.37 13.38 15.85
C GLU A 22 -17.89 12.25 14.94
N LEU A 23 -16.58 12.20 14.66
CA LEU A 23 -15.95 11.22 13.78
C LEU A 23 -15.21 10.17 14.58
N THR A 24 -15.13 8.97 14.02
CA THR A 24 -14.37 7.85 14.57
C THR A 24 -13.64 7.13 13.44
N VAL A 25 -12.37 6.81 13.68
CA VAL A 25 -11.52 6.06 12.76
C VAL A 25 -10.97 4.84 13.51
N GLU A 26 -11.25 3.66 13.00
CA GLU A 26 -10.84 2.39 13.61
C GLU A 26 -10.15 1.51 12.59
N VAL A 27 -9.10 0.80 13.02
CA VAL A 27 -8.50 -0.28 12.25
C VAL A 27 -9.13 -1.60 12.72
N GLN A 28 -9.88 -2.25 11.83
CA GLN A 28 -10.51 -3.54 12.10
C GLN A 28 -9.96 -4.60 11.14
N GLY A 29 -9.09 -5.47 11.63
CA GLY A 29 -8.46 -6.50 10.79
C GLY A 29 -7.61 -5.89 9.68
N ASN A 30 -8.10 -5.94 8.43
CA ASN A 30 -7.44 -5.40 7.23
C ASN A 30 -8.18 -4.17 6.67
N GLU A 31 -9.09 -3.56 7.42
CA GLU A 31 -9.85 -2.40 6.99
C GLU A 31 -9.64 -1.22 7.92
N VAL A 32 -9.73 -0.01 7.37
CA VAL A 32 -10.04 1.20 8.12
C VAL A 32 -11.54 1.44 8.02
N VAL A 33 -12.19 1.59 9.17
CA VAL A 33 -13.59 1.98 9.31
C VAL A 33 -13.64 3.43 9.77
N ILE A 34 -14.29 4.27 8.97
CA ILE A 34 -14.52 5.69 9.27
C ILE A 34 -16.01 5.86 9.46
N SER A 35 -16.44 6.36 10.62
CA SER A 35 -17.84 6.65 10.89
C SER A 35 -18.03 8.06 11.41
N GLY A 36 -19.19 8.64 11.13
CA GLY A 36 -19.60 9.92 11.68
C GLY A 36 -21.07 9.94 11.97
N GLU A 37 -21.47 10.57 13.07
CA GLU A 37 -22.87 10.76 13.43
C GLU A 37 -23.10 12.17 13.99
N HIS A 38 -23.97 12.92 13.32
CA HIS A 38 -24.36 14.27 13.71
C HIS A 38 -25.86 14.29 14.01
N ARG A 39 -26.23 14.88 15.15
CA ARG A 39 -27.62 15.11 15.56
C ARG A 39 -27.75 16.51 16.11
N GLU A 40 -28.60 17.31 15.49
CA GLU A 40 -28.94 18.65 15.94
C GLU A 40 -30.47 18.77 16.03
N LYS A 41 -30.96 19.41 17.08
CA LYS A 41 -32.38 19.73 17.26
C LYS A 41 -32.52 21.22 17.53
N ASN A 42 -33.30 21.88 16.69
CA ASN A 42 -33.69 23.28 16.82
C ASN A 42 -35.22 23.36 17.01
N GLN A 43 -35.77 24.57 17.21
CA GLN A 43 -37.20 24.76 17.46
C GLN A 43 -38.03 24.36 16.23
N GLY A 44 -38.53 23.12 16.22
CA GLY A 44 -39.38 22.57 15.16
C GLY A 44 -38.64 21.79 14.06
N GLU A 45 -37.31 21.78 14.08
CA GLU A 45 -36.49 21.10 13.06
C GLU A 45 -35.43 20.21 13.70
N SER A 46 -35.15 19.08 13.07
CA SER A 46 -34.06 18.20 13.47
C SER A 46 -33.22 17.81 12.27
N VAL A 47 -31.90 17.87 12.43
CA VAL A 47 -30.94 17.40 11.44
C VAL A 47 -30.29 16.14 11.98
N HIS A 48 -30.27 15.10 11.16
CA HIS A 48 -29.51 13.88 11.44
C HIS A 48 -28.70 13.50 10.20
N ARG A 49 -27.39 13.36 10.37
CA ARG A 49 -26.48 12.85 9.34
C ARG A 49 -25.69 11.71 9.94
N GLN A 50 -25.54 10.63 9.18
CA GLN A 50 -24.71 9.50 9.59
C GLN A 50 -24.02 8.90 8.36
N PHE A 51 -22.77 8.50 8.51
CA PHE A 51 -22.08 7.72 7.49
C PHE A 51 -21.18 6.66 8.12
N VAL A 52 -20.92 5.61 7.34
CA VAL A 52 -19.88 4.61 7.60
C VAL A 52 -19.17 4.34 6.28
N ARG A 53 -17.84 4.42 6.28
CA ARG A 53 -16.99 4.13 5.14
C ARG A 53 -15.96 3.10 5.55
N ARG A 54 -15.86 2.01 4.78
CA ARG A 54 -14.87 0.95 4.97
C ARG A 54 -13.91 0.96 3.81
N VAL A 55 -12.62 0.85 4.12
CA VAL A 55 -11.55 0.86 3.13
C VAL A 55 -10.54 -0.21 3.48
N TYR A 56 -10.28 -1.11 2.55
CA TYR A 56 -9.23 -2.11 2.71
C TYR A 56 -7.86 -1.46 2.76
N ILE A 57 -7.05 -1.91 3.71
CA ILE A 57 -5.64 -1.61 3.81
C ILE A 57 -4.91 -2.57 2.87
N PRO A 58 -4.18 -2.08 1.85
CA PRO A 58 -3.41 -2.92 0.95
C PRO A 58 -2.37 -3.77 1.70
N GLU A 59 -1.98 -4.88 1.08
CA GLU A 59 -0.88 -5.70 1.59
C GLU A 59 0.42 -4.88 1.64
N GLY A 60 1.23 -5.14 2.67
CA GLY A 60 2.50 -4.44 2.84
C GLY A 60 2.36 -3.02 3.37
N ILE A 61 1.21 -2.62 3.90
CA ILE A 61 1.07 -1.39 4.70
C ILE A 61 1.18 -1.74 6.19
N LYS A 62 1.92 -0.94 6.96
CA LYS A 62 2.01 -1.13 8.41
C LYS A 62 0.79 -0.54 9.10
N LYS A 63 -0.09 -1.40 9.61
CA LYS A 63 -1.34 -0.99 10.26
C LYS A 63 -1.14 -0.11 11.50
N GLU A 64 -0.03 -0.30 12.22
CA GLU A 64 0.32 0.53 13.39
C GLU A 64 0.58 1.99 13.03
N SER A 65 0.96 2.25 11.78
CA SER A 65 1.34 3.59 11.32
C SER A 65 0.15 4.40 10.80
N VAL A 66 -1.06 3.82 10.89
CA VAL A 66 -2.29 4.49 10.50
C VAL A 66 -2.45 5.75 11.36
N LYS A 67 -2.55 6.88 10.68
CA LYS A 67 -2.86 8.19 11.26
C LYS A 67 -3.98 8.84 10.48
N CYS A 68 -4.64 9.80 11.11
CA CYS A 68 -5.62 10.63 10.42
C CYS A 68 -5.44 12.11 10.76
N ASP A 69 -5.79 12.95 9.81
CA ASP A 69 -5.82 14.41 9.93
C ASP A 69 -7.01 14.95 9.15
N MET A 70 -7.51 16.11 9.56
CA MET A 70 -8.61 16.79 8.88
C MET A 70 -8.14 18.17 8.42
N ASP A 71 -8.44 18.52 7.17
CA ASP A 71 -8.12 19.84 6.63
C ASP A 71 -9.21 20.89 6.95
N ASN A 72 -8.91 22.16 6.69
CA ASN A 72 -9.83 23.28 6.92
C ASN A 72 -11.10 23.24 6.04
N ASN A 73 -11.14 22.38 5.03
CA ASN A 73 -12.31 22.17 4.18
C ASN A 73 -13.17 20.99 4.67
N GLY A 74 -12.85 20.42 5.83
CA GLY A 74 -13.57 19.28 6.41
C GLY A 74 -13.30 17.95 5.70
N ARG A 75 -12.20 17.83 4.94
CA ARG A 75 -11.81 16.53 4.38
C ARG A 75 -10.95 15.79 5.39
N LEU A 76 -11.38 14.58 5.74
CA LEU A 76 -10.62 13.67 6.57
C LEU A 76 -9.67 12.86 5.67
N CYS A 77 -8.38 12.90 6.00
CA CYS A 77 -7.31 12.14 5.39
C CYS A 77 -6.87 11.04 6.35
N VAL A 78 -6.87 9.79 5.88
CA VAL A 78 -6.27 8.64 6.57
C VAL A 78 -5.03 8.24 5.79
N SER A 79 -3.90 8.10 6.46
CA SER A 79 -2.64 7.68 5.83
C SER A 79 -1.89 6.64 6.66
N ALA A 80 -1.09 5.82 5.99
CA ALA A 80 -0.26 4.80 6.62
C ALA A 80 0.99 4.52 5.79
N LYS A 81 2.06 4.08 6.45
CA LYS A 81 3.37 3.83 5.85
C LYS A 81 3.47 2.44 5.24
N GLN A 82 4.22 2.34 4.14
CA GLN A 82 4.61 1.03 3.61
C GLN A 82 5.47 0.27 4.63
N ASN A 83 5.28 -1.04 4.69
CA ASN A 83 6.21 -1.95 5.29
C ASN A 83 7.48 -2.04 4.42
N VAL A 84 8.51 -1.30 4.82
CA VAL A 84 9.82 -1.30 4.17
C VAL A 84 10.67 -2.54 4.49
N GLU A 85 10.23 -3.38 5.43
CA GLU A 85 10.87 -4.67 5.70
C GLU A 85 10.50 -5.65 4.57
N GLY A 86 11.42 -5.87 3.63
CA GLY A 86 11.20 -6.82 2.54
C GLY A 86 11.74 -6.43 1.17
N LYS A 87 12.40 -5.28 1.00
CA LYS A 87 13.23 -5.06 -0.20
C LYS A 87 14.38 -6.06 -0.22
N ARG A 88 14.16 -7.18 -0.88
CA ARG A 88 15.19 -8.18 -1.18
C ARG A 88 15.65 -8.00 -2.62
N THR A 89 16.96 -7.89 -2.80
CA THR A 89 17.55 -8.02 -4.13
C THR A 89 17.40 -9.47 -4.55
N ILE A 90 16.70 -9.71 -5.67
CA ILE A 90 16.63 -11.04 -6.28
C ILE A 90 17.82 -11.16 -7.22
N PRO A 91 18.81 -12.03 -6.95
CA PRO A 91 19.92 -12.22 -7.87
C PRO A 91 19.42 -12.84 -9.17
N ILE A 92 19.93 -12.36 -10.30
CA ILE A 92 19.69 -12.97 -11.61
C ILE A 92 20.63 -14.16 -11.75
N ASP A 93 20.08 -15.39 -11.80
CA ASP A 93 20.86 -16.59 -12.11
C ASP A 93 21.09 -16.67 -13.63
N PHE A 94 22.19 -16.08 -14.10
CA PHE A 94 22.61 -16.13 -15.49
C PHE A 94 23.60 -17.29 -15.68
N LYS A 95 23.19 -18.33 -16.40
CA LYS A 95 24.06 -19.44 -16.80
C LYS A 95 24.52 -19.25 -18.25
N PRO A 96 25.76 -18.77 -18.50
CA PRO A 96 26.28 -18.70 -19.85
C PRO A 96 26.43 -20.12 -20.42
N VAL A 97 25.88 -20.35 -21.61
CA VAL A 97 26.17 -21.55 -22.41
C VAL A 97 27.65 -21.46 -22.83
N ASN A 98 28.47 -22.38 -22.34
CA ASN A 98 29.81 -22.57 -22.85
C ASN A 98 29.74 -23.17 -24.25
N THR A 99 29.93 -22.33 -25.27
CA THR A 99 30.25 -22.77 -26.63
C THR A 99 31.77 -22.96 -26.72
N ALA A 100 32.24 -24.21 -26.71
CA ALA A 100 33.31 -24.72 -27.60
C ALA A 100 33.87 -26.07 -27.12
N THR A 101 33.97 -27.04 -28.03
CA THR A 101 35.27 -27.60 -28.47
C THR A 101 35.08 -28.37 -29.77
N ILE A 102 35.64 -27.83 -30.86
CA ILE A 102 35.94 -28.58 -32.08
C ILE A 102 37.12 -29.50 -31.71
N THR A 103 36.94 -30.82 -31.77
CA THR A 103 38.04 -31.77 -31.69
C THR A 103 38.42 -32.17 -33.11
N THR A 104 39.41 -31.49 -33.70
CA THR A 104 40.12 -32.01 -34.87
C THR A 104 41.07 -33.09 -34.38
N GLY A 105 40.68 -34.35 -34.55
CA GLY A 105 41.50 -35.51 -34.23
C GLY A 105 42.78 -35.50 -35.07
N GLY A 106 43.93 -35.41 -34.40
CA GLY A 106 45.23 -35.56 -35.02
C GLY A 106 45.49 -37.00 -35.45
N GLN A 107 45.92 -37.20 -36.69
CA GLN A 107 46.81 -38.30 -37.04
C GLN A 107 48.25 -37.79 -36.89
N GLN A 108 48.96 -38.32 -35.89
CA GLN A 108 50.41 -38.31 -35.82
C GLN A 108 50.93 -39.50 -36.64
N THR A 109 51.86 -39.25 -37.57
CA THR A 109 52.60 -40.29 -38.31
C THR A 109 53.99 -40.46 -37.70
N THR A 110 54.32 -41.71 -37.36
CA THR A 110 55.68 -42.15 -36.99
C THR A 110 56.38 -42.71 -38.22
N GLN A 111 57.60 -42.25 -38.52
CA GLN A 111 58.55 -43.05 -39.30
C GLN A 111 59.99 -42.79 -38.89
N THR A 112 60.73 -43.89 -38.68
CA THR A 112 62.15 -43.97 -38.41
C THR A 112 62.75 -44.89 -39.47
N LYS A 113 63.48 -44.35 -40.45
CA LYS A 113 64.87 -44.70 -40.79
C LYS A 113 65.35 -43.86 -41.96
#